data_AF-X0VII5-F1
#
_entry.id   AF-X0VII5-F1
#
_cell.length_a   1.000
_cell.length_b   1.000
_cell.length_c   1.000
_cell.angle_alpha   90.00
_cell.angle_beta   90.00
_cell.angle_gamma   90.00
#
_symmetry.space_group_name_H-M   'P 1'
#
loop_
_entity.id
_entity.type
_entity.pdbx_description
1 polymer ?
#
loop_
_entity_poly.entity_id
_entity_poly.type
_entity_poly.pdbx_seq_one_letter_code
_entity_poly.pdbx_strand_id
1 'polypeptide(L)'
;MVTNTESPKVGAPKPYQTIIYEKKPPIAYIILNRPEKLNAISEQMRMELRDALGDAGWDDPAIRVIVIKGAGRGFSAGWDLSEGPDRRENLM
;
A
#
# COMPACT_ATOMS: atom_id res chain seq x y z
N MET A 1 -22.68 32.98 -11.99
CA MET A 1 -21.44 32.32 -11.55
C MET A 1 -21.82 31.35 -10.43
N VAL A 2 -22.06 30.09 -10.76
CA VAL A 2 -22.33 29.05 -9.76
C VAL A 2 -21.00 28.40 -9.40
N THR A 3 -20.52 28.64 -8.19
CA THR A 3 -19.35 27.97 -7.64
C THR A 3 -19.75 26.54 -7.31
N ASN A 4 -19.38 25.59 -8.17
CA ASN A 4 -19.57 24.17 -7.89
C ASN A 4 -18.70 23.79 -6.68
N THR A 5 -19.31 23.67 -5.51
CA THR A 5 -18.69 23.09 -4.32
C THR A 5 -18.80 21.57 -4.42
N GLU A 6 -17.97 20.96 -5.26
CA GLU A 6 -17.77 19.51 -5.17
C GLU A 6 -16.79 19.25 -4.03
N SER A 7 -17.32 18.67 -2.96
CA SER A 7 -16.51 18.04 -1.90
C SER A 7 -15.50 17.08 -2.53
N PRO A 8 -14.28 16.94 -1.97
CA PRO A 8 -13.31 15.96 -2.49
C PRO A 8 -13.97 14.58 -2.54
N LYS A 9 -13.87 13.90 -3.68
CA LYS A 9 -14.29 12.50 -3.81
C LYS A 9 -13.36 11.64 -2.94
N VAL A 10 -13.69 11.51 -1.66
CA VAL A 10 -13.07 10.52 -0.78
C VAL A 10 -13.58 9.16 -1.26
N GLY A 11 -12.81 8.50 -2.13
CA GLY A 11 -13.11 7.14 -2.57
C GLY A 11 -13.28 6.23 -1.35
N ALA A 12 -14.31 5.39 -1.35
CA ALA A 12 -14.55 4.42 -0.29
C ALA A 12 -13.29 3.57 -0.06
N PRO A 13 -12.96 3.21 1.19
CA PRO A 13 -11.77 2.42 1.49
C PRO A 13 -11.82 1.09 0.75
N LYS A 14 -10.85 0.83 -0.14
CA LYS A 14 -10.58 -0.51 -0.69
C LYS A 14 -10.02 -1.36 0.46
N PRO A 15 -10.66 -2.49 0.84
CA PRO A 15 -10.14 -3.31 1.92
C PRO A 15 -8.90 -4.08 1.43
N TYR A 16 -7.74 -3.62 1.85
CA TYR A 16 -6.48 -4.33 1.72
C TYR A 16 -6.23 -5.21 2.95
N GLN A 17 -5.51 -6.31 2.77
CA GLN A 17 -5.21 -7.25 3.86
C GLN A 17 -3.85 -6.98 4.50
N THR A 18 -2.89 -6.49 3.72
CA THR A 18 -1.48 -6.37 4.14
C THR A 18 -0.96 -4.93 4.17
N ILE A 19 -1.75 -3.97 3.68
CA ILE A 19 -1.50 -2.53 3.83
C ILE A 19 -2.72 -1.82 4.42
N ILE A 20 -2.50 -0.67 5.04
CA ILE A 20 -3.56 0.31 5.33
C ILE A 20 -3.37 1.46 4.35
N TYR A 21 -4.43 1.85 3.65
CA TYR A 21 -4.42 2.93 2.68
C TYR A 21 -5.43 4.02 3.04
N GLU A 22 -4.95 5.25 3.17
CA GLU A 22 -5.78 6.41 3.53
C GLU A 22 -5.39 7.62 2.69
N LYS A 23 -6.38 8.30 2.10
CA LYS A 23 -6.18 9.59 1.41
C LYS A 23 -6.62 10.75 2.29
N LYS A 24 -5.69 11.67 2.55
CA LYS A 24 -5.91 12.97 3.18
C LYS A 24 -5.28 14.05 2.29
N PRO A 25 -5.94 14.42 1.16
CA PRO A 25 -5.36 15.34 0.19
C PRO A 25 -4.76 16.60 0.86
N PRO A 26 -3.54 17.02 0.48
CA PRO A 26 -2.80 16.57 -0.70
C PRO A 26 -1.91 15.33 -0.47
N ILE A 27 -2.09 14.58 0.63
CA ILE A 27 -1.24 13.45 1.02
C ILE A 27 -2.01 12.13 0.98
N ALA A 28 -1.43 11.10 0.37
CA ALA A 28 -1.87 9.72 0.53
C ALA A 28 -0.91 8.99 1.49
N TYR A 29 -1.47 8.20 2.41
CA TYR A 29 -0.73 7.39 3.37
C TYR A 29 -0.89 5.92 3.05
N ILE A 30 0.23 5.21 2.92
CA ILE A 30 0.29 3.77 2.77
C ILE A 30 1.09 3.22 3.95
N ILE A 31 0.48 2.36 4.76
CA ILE A 31 1.12 1.75 5.93
C ILE A 31 1.29 0.26 5.64
N LEU A 32 2.53 -0.22 5.58
CA LEU A 32 2.82 -1.66 5.50
C LEU A 32 2.38 -2.31 6.81
N ASN A 33 1.49 -3.30 6.75
CA ASN A 33 0.73 -3.76 7.91
C ASN A 33 0.88 -5.27 8.15
N ARG A 34 2.13 -5.72 8.26
CA ARG A 34 2.51 -7.07 8.73
C ARG A 34 3.58 -6.97 9.82
N PRO A 35 3.32 -6.22 10.93
CA PRO A 35 4.35 -5.90 11.92
C PRO A 35 4.99 -7.14 12.56
N GLU A 36 4.26 -8.24 12.68
CA GLU A 36 4.72 -9.55 13.16
C GLU A 36 5.80 -10.18 12.26
N LYS A 37 5.81 -9.83 10.98
CA LYS A 37 6.86 -10.22 10.02
C LYS A 37 7.80 -9.05 9.66
N LEU A 38 7.91 -8.03 10.51
CA LEU A 38 8.68 -6.81 10.21
C LEU A 38 8.32 -6.19 8.86
N ASN A 39 7.04 -6.28 8.48
CA ASN A 39 6.52 -5.82 7.19
C ASN A 39 7.27 -6.40 5.98
N ALA A 40 7.70 -7.68 6.07
CA ALA A 40 8.21 -8.40 4.91
C ALA A 40 7.18 -8.39 3.77
N ILE A 41 7.65 -8.08 2.56
CA ILE A 41 6.84 -7.88 1.36
C ILE A 41 6.45 -9.25 0.82
N SER A 42 5.21 -9.64 1.07
CA SER A 42 4.57 -10.78 0.41
C SER A 42 4.18 -10.45 -1.02
N GLU A 43 3.87 -11.48 -1.79
CA GLU A 43 3.29 -11.30 -3.12
C GLU A 43 1.97 -10.50 -3.07
N GLN A 44 1.16 -10.76 -2.05
CA GLN A 44 -0.06 -9.99 -1.81
C GLN A 44 0.23 -8.52 -1.52
N MET A 45 1.18 -8.20 -0.63
CA MET A 45 1.56 -6.82 -0.34
C MET A 45 2.10 -6.12 -1.57
N ARG A 46 2.89 -6.81 -2.41
CA ARG A 46 3.37 -6.27 -3.68
C ARG A 46 2.20 -5.86 -4.59
N MET A 47 1.17 -6.69 -4.68
CA MET A 47 -0.02 -6.42 -5.50
C MET A 47 -0.87 -5.27 -4.94
N GLU A 48 -1.07 -5.22 -3.63
CA GLU A 48 -1.80 -4.15 -2.96
C GLU A 48 -1.06 -2.80 -3.05
N LEU A 49 0.27 -2.80 -2.90
CA LEU A 49 1.10 -1.61 -3.09
C LEU A 49 1.00 -1.08 -4.52
N ARG A 50 1.01 -1.95 -5.53
CA ARG A 50 0.84 -1.55 -6.93
C ARG A 50 -0.52 -0.87 -7.14
N ASP A 51 -1.59 -1.43 -6.59
CA ASP A 51 -2.94 -0.85 -6.71
C ASP A 51 -3.02 0.52 -6.00
N ALA A 52 -2.55 0.62 -4.76
CA ALA A 52 -2.58 1.86 -3.98
C ALA A 52 -1.70 2.97 -4.60
N LEU A 53 -0.54 2.63 -5.14
CA LEU A 53 0.33 3.59 -5.83
C LEU A 53 -0.26 4.05 -7.18
N GLY A 54 -0.97 3.18 -7.89
CA GLY A 54 -1.72 3.57 -9.09
C GLY A 54 -2.83 4.56 -8.75
N ASP A 55 -3.67 4.21 -7.77
CA ASP A 55 -4.77 5.08 -7.30
C ASP A 55 -4.27 6.45 -6.84
N ALA A 56 -3.22 6.49 -6.00
CA ALA A 56 -2.69 7.74 -5.44
C ALA A 56 -1.83 8.54 -6.42
N GLY A 57 -1.05 7.86 -7.25
CA GLY A 57 0.02 8.47 -8.05
C GLY A 57 -0.38 8.80 -9.48
N TRP A 58 -1.32 8.04 -10.06
CA TRP A 58 -1.77 8.22 -11.45
C TRP A 58 -3.21 8.70 -11.53
N ASP A 59 -4.12 8.12 -10.74
CA ASP A 59 -5.55 8.30 -10.96
C ASP A 59 -6.14 9.50 -10.20
N ASP A 60 -5.53 9.92 -9.09
CA ASP A 60 -6.05 10.97 -8.21
C ASP A 60 -5.24 12.27 -8.26
N PRO A 61 -5.68 13.29 -9.04
CA PRO A 61 -4.95 14.56 -9.16
C PRO A 61 -4.96 15.41 -7.88
N ALA A 62 -5.78 15.08 -6.88
CA ALA A 62 -5.78 15.78 -5.60
C ALA A 62 -4.58 15.39 -4.71
N ILE A 63 -3.92 14.26 -4.99
CA ILE A 63 -2.75 13.80 -4.26
C ILE A 63 -1.48 14.37 -4.89
N ARG A 64 -0.60 14.88 -4.04
CA ARG A 64 0.69 15.49 -4.42
C ARG A 64 1.88 14.84 -3.73
N VAL A 65 1.63 14.12 -2.64
CA VAL A 65 2.65 13.43 -1.84
C VAL A 65 2.12 12.07 -1.43
N ILE A 66 2.95 11.03 -1.56
CA ILE A 66 2.67 9.70 -1.03
C ILE A 66 3.66 9.43 0.11
N VAL A 67 3.13 9.17 1.31
CA VAL A 67 3.91 8.77 2.48
C VAL A 67 3.76 7.28 2.68
N ILE A 68 4.87 6.56 2.64
CA ILE A 68 4.92 5.13 2.95
C ILE A 68 5.63 4.95 4.28
N LYS A 69 5.02 4.21 5.21
CA LYS A 69 5.65 3.82 6.49
C LYS A 69 5.32 2.38 6.85
N GLY A 70 6.12 1.77 7.72
CA GLY A 70 5.78 0.47 8.32
C GLY A 70 4.97 0.62 9.59
N ALA A 71 4.04 -0.30 9.84
CA ALA A 71 3.44 -0.50 11.15
C ALA A 71 4.47 -1.12 12.10
N GLY A 72 4.42 -0.74 13.38
CA GLY A 72 5.31 -1.29 14.40
C GLY A 72 6.74 -0.74 14.34
N ARG A 73 7.73 -1.60 14.63
CA ARG A 73 9.10 -1.20 14.99
C ARG A 73 10.05 -0.94 13.81
N GLY A 74 9.61 -1.13 12.58
CA GLY A 74 10.48 -1.00 11.41
C GLY A 74 9.70 -0.73 10.13
N PHE A 75 10.40 -0.24 9.10
CA PHE A 75 9.80 0.00 7.79
C PHE A 75 9.40 -1.31 7.10
N SER A 76 10.40 -2.09 6.64
CA SER A 76 10.23 -3.41 6.03
C SER A 76 11.53 -4.21 6.13
N ALA A 77 11.43 -5.53 6.30
CA ALA A 77 12.56 -6.46 6.23
C ALA A 77 12.96 -6.87 4.79
N GLY A 78 12.29 -6.35 3.76
CA GLY A 78 12.51 -6.73 2.36
C GLY A 78 11.52 -7.81 1.90
N TRP A 79 11.91 -8.65 0.93
CA TRP A 79 11.05 -9.68 0.36
C TRP A 79 10.78 -10.84 1.34
N ASP A 80 9.54 -11.32 1.40
CA ASP A 80 9.16 -12.47 2.23
C ASP A 80 9.64 -13.78 1.56
N LEU A 81 10.81 -14.26 1.96
CA LEU A 81 11.39 -15.50 1.45
C LEU A 81 10.64 -16.77 1.91
N SER A 82 9.72 -16.66 2.87
CA SER A 82 8.89 -17.79 3.29
C SER A 82 7.76 -18.12 2.30
N GLU A 83 7.50 -17.26 1.31
CA GLU A 83 6.51 -17.46 0.24
C GLU A 83 7.12 -18.01 -1.06
N GLY A 84 8.45 -18.13 -1.16
CA GLY A 84 9.12 -18.70 -2.32
C GLY A 84 8.91 -20.22 -2.42
N PRO A 85 9.02 -20.82 -3.63
CA PRO A 85 9.00 -22.27 -3.76
C PRO A 85 10.09 -22.88 -2.87
N ASP A 86 9.79 -23.98 -2.18
CA ASP A 86 10.77 -24.70 -1.39
C ASP A 86 11.94 -25.06 -2.33
N ARG A 87 13.11 -24.45 -2.12
CA ARG A 87 14.29 -24.68 -2.97
C ARG A 87 14.80 -26.13 -2.90
N ARG A 88 14.17 -26.99 -2.11
CA ARG A 88 14.42 -28.43 -2.05
C ARG A 88 13.79 -29.24 -3.19
N GLU A 89 12.77 -28.72 -3.89
CA GLU A 89 12.09 -29.48 -4.96
C GLU A 89 12.76 -29.40 -6.34
N ASN A 90 13.71 -28.48 -6.55
CA ASN A 90 14.44 -28.33 -7.84
C ASN A 90 15.81 -29.07 -7.87
N LEU A 91 16.05 -29.98 -6.93
CA LEU A 91 17.29 -30.79 -6.84
C LEU A 91 17.03 -32.30 -7.01
N MET A 92 15.86 -32.69 -7.52
CA MET A 92 15.57 -34.07 -7.92
C MET A 92 15.43 -34.20 -9.43
#